data_AF-A0A9Q0JXK6-F1
#
_entry.id   AF-A0A9Q0JXK6-F1
#
_cell.length_a   1.000
_cell.length_b   1.000
_cell.length_c   1.000
_cell.angle_alpha   90.00
_cell.angle_beta   90.00
_cell.angle_gamma   90.00
#
_symmetry.space_group_name_H-M   'P 1'
#
loop_
_entity.id
_entity.type
_entity.pdbx_description
1 polymer ?
#
loop_
_entity_poly.entity_id
_entity_poly.type
_entity_poly.pdbx_seq_one_letter_code
_entity_poly.pdbx_strand_id
1 'polypeptide(L)'
;MEMTSRRFRSLIYFALFLSSAAAAQSDSEKCVYTLYVRTGSVIKSGTNSKISVELDDESGRSVKVEDLKEWGMMSSDYDYFERGNLDIFSGISPCVGFPVCRLNLTSDGSGQHHGWYCEYVEVTATAPHQKCSKTIFYVQQWLADDAAPYRLSAVRDVCGQQQMEKHGKTDQPLIVKRYQSHDNDHHNNCDHDNTTTTTRTTTMTIK
;
A
#
# COMPACT_ATOMS: atom_id res chain seq x y z
N MET A 1 -3.88 21.48 -91.74
CA MET A 1 -5.24 20.91 -91.69
C MET A 1 -5.18 19.82 -90.66
N GLU A 2 -5.59 20.15 -89.42
CA GLU A 2 -6.94 19.85 -88.90
C GLU A 2 -7.12 18.34 -88.62
N MET A 3 -7.70 17.87 -87.53
CA MET A 3 -8.21 18.45 -86.28
C MET A 3 -8.57 17.23 -85.38
N THR A 4 -8.71 17.44 -84.07
CA THR A 4 -9.64 16.70 -83.16
C THR A 4 -9.33 15.23 -82.80
N SER A 5 -9.68 14.66 -81.64
CA SER A 5 -10.27 15.12 -80.38
C SER A 5 -10.53 13.87 -79.50
N ARG A 6 -10.25 13.98 -78.18
CA ARG A 6 -10.87 13.27 -77.04
C ARG A 6 -10.82 11.72 -77.02
N ARG A 7 -10.34 11.14 -75.91
CA ARG A 7 -11.18 10.70 -74.78
C ARG A 7 -10.36 10.42 -73.51
N PHE A 8 -10.63 11.23 -72.49
CA PHE A 8 -10.63 10.91 -71.05
C PHE A 8 -10.69 9.39 -70.76
N ARG A 9 -9.69 8.83 -70.09
CA ARG A 9 -9.82 7.80 -69.01
C ARG A 9 -8.54 7.75 -68.18
N SER A 10 -8.71 7.53 -66.88
CA SER A 10 -7.68 7.20 -65.88
C SER A 10 -7.17 8.35 -64.98
N LEU A 11 -8.09 9.20 -64.52
CA LEU A 11 -8.09 9.61 -63.11
C LEU A 11 -8.82 8.50 -62.33
N ILE A 12 -8.40 8.20 -61.09
CA ILE A 12 -8.82 7.08 -60.20
C ILE A 12 -7.83 5.90 -60.23
N TYR A 13 -6.61 6.07 -59.70
CA TYR A 13 -5.82 4.97 -59.08
C TYR A 13 -4.82 5.50 -58.03
N PHE A 14 -5.22 6.48 -57.22
CA PHE A 14 -4.41 6.86 -56.05
C PHE A 14 -5.32 7.24 -54.89
N ALA A 15 -6.22 6.32 -54.54
CA ALA A 15 -6.94 6.38 -53.29
C ALA A 15 -6.90 5.00 -52.65
N LEU A 16 -6.69 4.99 -51.34
CA LEU A 16 -6.89 3.86 -50.41
C LEU A 16 -5.72 2.90 -50.25
N PHE A 17 -4.67 3.38 -49.56
CA PHE A 17 -4.08 2.57 -48.49
C PHE A 17 -3.56 3.49 -47.36
N LEU A 18 -4.39 4.43 -46.89
CA LEU A 18 -4.24 4.90 -45.52
C LEU A 18 -4.77 3.80 -44.61
N SER A 19 -3.89 2.86 -44.27
CA SER A 19 -4.09 1.99 -43.12
C SER A 19 -4.09 2.88 -41.88
N SER A 20 -5.25 3.45 -41.53
CA SER A 20 -5.45 3.94 -40.17
C SER A 20 -5.46 2.72 -39.28
N ALA A 21 -4.30 2.39 -38.70
CA ALA A 21 -4.28 1.67 -37.45
C ALA A 21 -5.00 2.58 -36.46
N ALA A 22 -6.32 2.40 -36.31
CA ALA A 22 -7.02 2.92 -35.17
C ALA A 22 -6.35 2.25 -33.97
N ALA A 23 -5.47 2.98 -33.29
CA ALA A 23 -5.00 2.59 -31.99
C ALA A 23 -6.27 2.36 -31.17
N ALA A 24 -6.59 1.10 -30.89
CA ALA A 24 -7.64 0.75 -29.97
C ALA A 24 -7.21 1.32 -28.61
N GLN A 25 -7.62 2.55 -28.32
CA GLN A 25 -7.59 3.10 -26.97
C GLN A 25 -8.51 2.17 -26.17
N SER A 26 -7.93 1.21 -25.46
CA SER A 26 -8.65 0.52 -24.40
C SER A 26 -8.97 1.61 -23.40
N ASP A 27 -10.21 2.08 -23.39
CA ASP A 27 -10.71 2.94 -22.33
C ASP A 27 -10.66 2.11 -21.05
N SER A 28 -9.57 2.24 -20.29
CA SER A 28 -9.41 1.54 -19.03
C SER A 28 -10.52 2.04 -18.11
N GLU A 29 -11.41 1.16 -17.67
CA GLU A 29 -12.39 1.55 -16.65
C GLU A 29 -11.69 2.27 -15.50
N LYS A 30 -12.29 3.36 -15.02
CA LYS A 30 -11.73 4.18 -13.95
C LYS A 30 -12.40 3.85 -12.63
N CYS A 31 -11.60 3.76 -11.58
CA CYS A 31 -12.02 3.48 -10.23
C CYS A 31 -11.67 4.64 -9.32
N VAL A 32 -12.50 4.85 -8.30
CA VAL A 32 -12.19 5.76 -7.20
C VAL A 32 -11.50 4.96 -6.11
N TYR A 33 -10.35 5.43 -5.68
CA TYR A 33 -9.59 4.89 -4.56
C TYR A 33 -9.62 5.90 -3.43
N THR A 34 -10.04 5.47 -2.24
CA THR A 34 -9.99 6.28 -1.02
C THR A 34 -9.11 5.57 -0.01
N LEU A 35 -8.05 6.25 0.42
CA LEU A 35 -7.09 5.75 1.39
C LEU A 35 -7.24 6.50 2.70
N TYR A 36 -7.35 5.74 3.79
CA TYR A 36 -7.28 6.25 5.15
C TYR A 36 -5.96 5.80 5.76
N VAL A 37 -5.06 6.75 5.98
CA VAL A 37 -3.70 6.48 6.47
C VAL A 37 -3.62 6.90 7.92
N ARG A 38 -3.32 5.94 8.79
CA ARG A 38 -3.11 6.20 10.21
C ARG A 38 -1.62 6.32 10.50
N THR A 39 -1.19 7.51 10.87
CA THR A 39 0.13 7.70 11.49
C THR A 39 0.03 7.27 12.95
N GLY A 40 0.98 6.45 13.41
CA GLY A 40 0.92 5.94 14.78
C GLY A 40 1.15 7.04 15.82
N SER A 41 0.85 6.72 17.08
CA SER A 41 0.94 7.69 18.19
C SER A 41 2.26 7.64 18.97
N VAL A 42 3.25 6.86 18.51
CA VAL A 42 4.58 6.82 19.13
C VAL A 42 5.32 8.16 18.99
N ILE A 43 6.29 8.42 19.85
CA ILE A 43 7.03 9.70 19.83
C ILE A 43 7.75 9.85 18.48
N LYS A 44 7.65 11.03 17.86
CA LYS A 44 8.26 11.37 16.56
C LYS A 44 7.81 10.48 15.39
N SER A 45 6.57 10.00 15.41
CA SER A 45 6.02 9.18 14.33
C SER A 45 5.60 9.94 13.08
N GLY A 46 5.51 11.28 13.14
CA GLY A 46 5.09 12.12 12.02
C GLY A 46 6.20 12.40 11.02
N THR A 47 5.85 12.81 9.80
CA THR A 47 6.84 13.07 8.75
C THR A 47 6.48 14.18 7.77
N ASN A 48 7.52 14.84 7.25
CA ASN A 48 7.42 15.79 6.15
C ASN A 48 7.87 15.20 4.79
N SER A 49 8.28 13.93 4.76
CA SER A 49 8.73 13.26 3.55
C SER A 49 7.61 13.12 2.51
N LYS A 50 7.98 12.92 1.25
CA LYS A 50 7.04 12.50 0.21
C LYS A 50 6.71 11.03 0.40
N ILE A 51 5.42 10.72 0.49
CA ILE A 51 4.92 9.35 0.63
C ILE A 51 4.32 8.89 -0.68
N SER A 52 4.80 7.76 -1.19
CA SER A 52 4.28 7.09 -2.37
C SER A 52 3.58 5.78 -1.99
N VAL A 53 2.57 5.42 -2.77
CA VAL A 53 1.77 4.20 -2.62
C VAL A 53 1.70 3.48 -3.96
N GLU A 54 1.83 2.16 -3.91
CA GLU A 54 1.50 1.24 -4.99
C GLU A 54 0.56 0.16 -4.45
N LEU A 55 -0.52 -0.08 -5.19
CA LEU A 55 -1.60 -1.01 -4.87
C LEU A 55 -1.76 -2.02 -6.00
N ASP A 56 -1.75 -3.31 -5.68
CA ASP A 56 -1.89 -4.37 -6.70
C ASP A 56 -3.03 -5.33 -6.41
N ASP A 57 -3.58 -5.88 -7.50
CA ASP A 57 -4.52 -6.98 -7.49
C ASP A 57 -3.84 -8.34 -7.70
N GLU A 58 -4.63 -9.40 -7.58
CA GLU A 58 -4.16 -10.79 -7.75
C GLU A 58 -3.70 -11.09 -9.19
N SER A 59 -4.17 -10.32 -10.18
CA SER A 59 -3.78 -10.46 -11.58
C SER A 59 -2.49 -9.71 -11.94
N GLY A 60 -1.89 -9.01 -10.97
CA GLY A 60 -0.69 -8.20 -11.17
C GLY A 60 -0.93 -6.83 -11.82
N ARG A 61 -2.18 -6.34 -11.83
CA ARG A 61 -2.47 -4.95 -12.21
C ARG A 61 -2.20 -4.04 -11.02
N SER A 62 -1.68 -2.85 -11.30
CA SER A 62 -1.19 -1.92 -10.29
C SER A 62 -1.71 -0.50 -10.49
N VAL A 63 -1.91 0.21 -9.37
CA VAL A 63 -2.07 1.66 -9.33
C VAL A 63 -0.98 2.25 -8.45
N LYS A 64 -0.23 3.21 -8.97
CA LYS A 64 0.83 3.92 -8.26
C LYS A 64 0.52 5.40 -8.14
N VAL A 65 0.76 5.95 -6.95
CA VAL A 65 0.70 7.37 -6.63
C VAL A 65 2.07 7.77 -6.10
N GLU A 66 2.78 8.62 -6.85
CA GLU A 66 4.15 9.03 -6.49
C GLU A 66 4.18 9.97 -5.28
N ASP A 67 3.14 10.81 -5.12
CA ASP A 67 2.96 11.66 -3.95
C ASP A 67 1.50 11.62 -3.50
N LEU A 68 1.27 10.98 -2.38
CA LEU A 68 -0.08 10.79 -1.85
C LEU A 68 -0.77 12.12 -1.53
N LYS A 69 -0.01 13.21 -1.28
CA LYS A 69 -0.58 14.56 -1.08
C LYS A 69 -1.33 15.06 -2.31
N GLU A 70 -1.03 14.58 -3.52
CA GLU A 70 -1.79 14.91 -4.74
C GLU A 70 -3.24 14.43 -4.68
N TRP A 71 -3.53 13.43 -3.85
CA TRP A 71 -4.88 12.92 -3.59
C TRP A 71 -5.48 13.47 -2.29
N GLY A 72 -4.84 14.42 -1.62
CA GLY A 72 -5.26 14.94 -0.32
C GLY A 72 -6.69 15.49 -0.32
N MET A 73 -7.49 15.06 0.65
CA MET A 73 -8.87 15.55 0.83
C MET A 73 -9.04 16.55 2.00
N MET A 74 -7.96 16.86 2.71
CA MET A 74 -7.98 17.84 3.80
C MET A 74 -7.79 19.27 3.26
N SER A 75 -7.82 20.28 4.14
CA SER A 75 -7.60 21.67 3.73
C SER A 75 -6.23 21.88 3.08
N SER A 76 -6.08 22.92 2.24
CA SER A 76 -4.84 23.21 1.50
C SER A 76 -3.59 23.32 2.39
N ASP A 77 -3.76 23.83 3.60
CA ASP A 77 -2.68 24.09 4.55
C ASP A 77 -2.58 22.99 5.62
N TYR A 78 -3.26 21.85 5.40
CA TYR A 78 -3.23 20.73 6.30
C TYR A 78 -1.87 20.03 6.25
N ASP A 79 -1.29 19.80 7.43
CA ASP A 79 -0.06 19.06 7.56
C ASP A 79 -0.36 17.56 7.69
N TYR A 80 -0.13 16.84 6.60
CA TYR A 80 -0.38 15.41 6.48
C TYR A 80 0.72 14.60 7.17
N PHE A 81 0.37 13.37 7.55
CA PHE A 81 1.27 12.38 8.13
C PHE A 81 1.80 12.76 9.51
N GLU A 82 1.06 13.60 10.25
CA GLU A 82 1.42 14.01 11.59
C GLU A 82 1.04 12.96 12.65
N ARG A 83 1.78 12.98 13.77
CA ARG A 83 1.68 11.98 14.84
C ARG A 83 0.23 11.80 15.31
N GLY A 84 -0.28 10.57 15.20
CA GLY A 84 -1.61 10.20 15.67
C GLY A 84 -2.75 10.68 14.80
N ASN A 85 -2.48 11.30 13.64
CA ASN A 85 -3.51 11.72 12.71
C ASN A 85 -4.04 10.55 11.87
N LEU A 86 -5.28 10.72 11.42
CA LEU A 86 -5.90 9.89 10.40
C LEU A 86 -6.12 10.78 9.18
N ASP A 87 -5.37 10.50 8.12
CA ASP A 87 -5.37 11.30 6.91
C ASP A 87 -6.17 10.60 5.81
N ILE A 88 -6.89 11.39 5.02
CA ILE A 88 -7.78 10.89 3.97
C ILE A 88 -7.30 11.38 2.61
N PHE A 89 -7.13 10.43 1.69
CA PHE A 89 -6.74 10.67 0.32
C PHE A 89 -7.74 10.02 -0.63
N SER A 90 -8.13 10.69 -1.70
CA SER A 90 -9.03 10.12 -2.71
C SER A 90 -8.66 10.56 -4.10
N GLY A 91 -8.59 9.60 -5.03
CA GLY A 91 -8.23 9.86 -6.40
C GLY A 91 -8.82 8.85 -7.38
N ILE A 92 -8.79 9.23 -8.66
CA ILE A 92 -9.29 8.42 -9.77
C ILE A 92 -8.10 7.84 -10.52
N SER A 93 -8.11 6.53 -10.76
CA SER A 93 -7.06 5.82 -11.48
C SER A 93 -7.66 4.65 -12.28
N PRO A 94 -6.95 4.01 -13.24
CA PRO A 94 -7.42 2.77 -13.84
C PRO A 94 -7.83 1.74 -12.78
N CYS A 95 -8.89 0.98 -13.07
CA CYS A 95 -9.34 -0.07 -12.19
C CYS A 95 -8.35 -1.23 -12.14
N VAL A 96 -7.95 -1.59 -10.92
CA VAL A 96 -7.40 -2.90 -10.59
C VAL A 96 -8.54 -3.81 -10.13
N GLY A 97 -8.25 -5.09 -10.01
CA GLY A 97 -9.14 -6.11 -9.49
C GLY A 97 -9.31 -5.96 -7.99
N PHE A 98 -10.45 -6.42 -7.52
CA PHE A 98 -10.83 -6.31 -6.12
C PHE A 98 -10.95 -7.70 -5.47
N PRO A 99 -10.53 -7.85 -4.20
CA PRO A 99 -9.89 -6.84 -3.37
C PRO A 99 -8.43 -6.56 -3.77
N VAL A 100 -7.93 -5.37 -3.44
CA VAL A 100 -6.49 -5.08 -3.49
C VAL A 100 -5.79 -5.98 -2.48
N CYS A 101 -4.73 -6.67 -2.91
CA CYS A 101 -4.06 -7.69 -2.10
C CYS A 101 -2.61 -7.36 -1.76
N ARG A 102 -2.03 -6.36 -2.43
CA ARG A 102 -0.69 -5.88 -2.13
C ARG A 102 -0.69 -4.37 -1.95
N LEU A 103 0.01 -3.94 -0.91
CA LEU A 103 0.38 -2.56 -0.64
C LEU A 103 1.90 -2.47 -0.61
N ASN A 104 2.45 -1.51 -1.34
CA ASN A 104 3.82 -1.05 -1.21
C ASN A 104 3.83 0.44 -0.88
N LEU A 105 4.20 0.75 0.36
CA LEU A 105 4.23 2.11 0.91
C LEU A 105 5.69 2.55 1.03
N THR A 106 6.06 3.69 0.44
CA THR A 106 7.45 4.15 0.40
C THR A 106 7.56 5.64 0.75
N SER A 107 8.46 5.97 1.66
CA SER A 107 8.91 7.33 1.95
C SER A 107 10.14 7.65 1.10
N ASP A 108 10.27 8.89 0.63
CA ASP A 108 11.51 9.36 -0.01
C ASP A 108 12.61 9.73 1.00
N GLY A 109 12.30 9.72 2.30
CA GLY A 109 13.23 10.06 3.37
C GLY A 109 13.72 11.51 3.35
N SER A 110 13.02 12.41 2.65
CA SER A 110 13.40 13.82 2.56
C SER A 110 12.79 14.66 3.69
N GLY A 111 13.30 15.88 3.86
CA GLY A 111 12.77 16.86 4.81
C GLY A 111 13.28 16.70 6.25
N GLN A 112 12.84 17.60 7.12
CA GLN A 112 13.04 17.46 8.57
C GLN A 112 12.01 16.48 9.11
N HIS A 113 12.40 15.62 10.06
CA HIS A 113 11.54 14.55 10.59
C HIS A 113 11.18 13.54 9.48
N HIS A 114 12.19 13.00 8.80
CA HIS A 114 12.01 12.09 7.66
C HIS A 114 11.57 10.67 8.07
N GLY A 115 11.84 10.27 9.31
CA GLY A 115 11.38 8.99 9.85
C GLY A 115 9.88 9.00 10.12
N TRP A 116 9.14 8.09 9.51
CA TRP A 116 7.69 8.00 9.64
C TRP A 116 7.26 6.67 10.26
N TYR A 117 6.32 6.67 11.21
CA TYR A 117 5.70 5.43 11.69
C TYR A 117 4.26 5.33 11.22
N CYS A 118 4.03 4.49 10.24
CA CYS A 118 2.69 4.18 9.74
C CYS A 118 2.09 3.02 10.53
N GLU A 119 0.88 3.21 11.07
CA GLU A 119 0.16 2.18 11.80
C GLU A 119 -0.63 1.28 10.85
N TYR A 120 -1.50 1.85 10.02
CA TYR A 120 -2.23 1.11 9.00
C TYR A 120 -2.64 2.00 7.82
N VAL A 121 -2.95 1.36 6.71
CA VAL A 121 -3.61 1.97 5.55
C VAL A 121 -4.88 1.18 5.25
N GLU A 122 -6.04 1.82 5.32
CA GLU A 122 -7.29 1.27 4.81
C GLU A 122 -7.52 1.78 3.39
N VAL A 123 -7.72 0.86 2.45
CA VAL A 123 -7.97 1.14 1.04
C VAL A 123 -9.42 0.76 0.75
N THR A 124 -10.17 1.74 0.27
CA THR A 124 -11.50 1.53 -0.32
C THR A 124 -11.40 1.77 -1.81
N ALA A 125 -11.84 0.80 -2.62
CA ALA A 125 -11.86 0.91 -4.06
C ALA A 125 -13.27 0.67 -4.60
N THR A 126 -13.73 1.55 -5.49
CA THR A 126 -15.07 1.49 -6.07
C THR A 126 -15.00 1.65 -7.58
N ALA A 127 -15.58 0.69 -8.30
CA ALA A 127 -15.79 0.77 -9.74
C ALA A 127 -17.26 1.11 -10.05
N PRO A 128 -17.55 1.73 -11.21
CA PRO A 128 -18.92 1.94 -11.66
C PRO A 128 -19.72 0.64 -11.63
N HIS A 129 -20.91 0.68 -11.02
CA HIS A 129 -21.83 -0.47 -10.93
C HIS A 129 -21.29 -1.73 -10.23
N GLN A 130 -20.16 -1.64 -9.51
CA GLN A 130 -19.62 -2.74 -8.73
C GLN A 130 -19.73 -2.45 -7.22
N LYS A 131 -19.70 -3.51 -6.41
CA LYS A 131 -19.61 -3.37 -4.97
C LYS A 131 -18.29 -2.70 -4.59
N CYS A 132 -18.36 -1.88 -3.55
CA CYS A 132 -17.17 -1.34 -2.89
C CYS A 132 -16.33 -2.48 -2.31
N SER A 133 -15.01 -2.40 -2.52
CA SER A 133 -14.04 -3.30 -1.92
C SER A 133 -13.22 -2.57 -0.88
N LYS A 134 -12.99 -3.22 0.26
CA LYS A 134 -12.21 -2.67 1.37
C LYS A 134 -11.11 -3.64 1.78
N THR A 135 -9.88 -3.15 1.83
CA THR A 135 -8.72 -3.85 2.39
C THR A 135 -8.06 -2.98 3.46
N ILE A 136 -7.71 -3.56 4.61
CA ILE A 136 -6.95 -2.89 5.67
C ILE A 136 -5.56 -3.54 5.76
N PHE A 137 -4.53 -2.75 5.50
CA PHE A 137 -3.13 -3.16 5.64
C PHE A 137 -2.55 -2.62 6.94
N TYR A 138 -2.31 -3.49 7.92
CA TYR A 138 -1.56 -3.13 9.12
C TYR A 138 -0.08 -3.05 8.79
N VAL A 139 0.43 -1.81 8.71
CA VAL A 139 1.82 -1.52 8.42
C VAL A 139 2.64 -1.69 9.71
N GLN A 140 2.36 -0.93 10.76
CA GLN A 140 3.05 -1.01 12.06
C GLN A 140 4.57 -1.08 11.90
N GLN A 141 5.13 -0.14 11.15
CA GLN A 141 6.54 -0.14 10.80
C GLN A 141 7.05 1.30 10.67
N TRP A 142 8.29 1.52 11.11
CA TRP A 142 9.03 2.70 10.71
C TRP A 142 9.42 2.61 9.23
N LEU A 143 9.14 3.67 8.49
CA LEU A 143 9.68 3.98 7.18
C LEU A 143 10.76 5.05 7.41
N ALA A 144 11.94 4.59 7.81
CA ALA A 144 13.03 5.43 8.29
C ALA A 144 14.37 4.72 8.09
N ASP A 145 15.46 5.48 7.95
CA ASP A 145 16.83 4.97 7.91
C ASP A 145 17.53 4.98 9.28
N ASP A 146 16.94 5.66 10.26
CA ASP A 146 17.45 5.84 11.62
C ASP A 146 16.67 5.05 12.69
N ALA A 147 15.58 4.39 12.30
CA ALA A 147 14.79 3.51 13.16
C ALA A 147 14.56 2.14 12.50
N ALA A 148 14.63 1.07 13.30
CA ALA A 148 14.40 -0.28 12.82
C ALA A 148 13.01 -0.39 12.15
N PRO A 149 12.91 -1.00 10.95
CA PRO A 149 13.87 -1.89 10.32
C PRO A 149 14.92 -1.23 9.40
N TYR A 150 15.15 0.09 9.50
CA TYR A 150 16.09 0.85 8.67
C TYR A 150 15.77 0.75 7.18
N ARG A 151 14.49 0.87 6.85
CA ARG A 151 13.95 0.80 5.50
C ARG A 151 12.98 1.95 5.32
N LEU A 152 13.04 2.59 4.17
CA LEU A 152 12.08 3.63 3.78
C LEU A 152 10.81 3.06 3.13
N SER A 153 10.66 1.74 3.06
CA SER A 153 9.48 1.09 2.48
C SER A 153 8.92 -0.04 3.33
N ALA A 154 7.61 -0.27 3.16
CA ALA A 154 6.87 -1.36 3.77
C ALA A 154 5.95 -2.02 2.73
N VAL A 155 6.16 -3.32 2.50
CA VAL A 155 5.32 -4.14 1.62
C VAL A 155 4.44 -5.06 2.45
N ARG A 156 3.14 -5.09 2.15
CA ARG A 156 2.18 -6.04 2.68
C ARG A 156 1.54 -6.75 1.50
N ASP A 157 1.82 -8.04 1.35
CA ASP A 157 1.45 -8.81 0.16
C ASP A 157 0.81 -10.12 0.60
N VAL A 158 -0.46 -10.28 0.22
CA VAL A 158 -1.23 -11.52 0.41
C VAL A 158 -1.78 -12.06 -0.91
N CYS A 159 -1.30 -11.54 -2.04
CA CYS A 159 -1.74 -12.00 -3.35
C CYS A 159 -1.45 -13.51 -3.50
N GLY A 160 -2.46 -14.29 -3.91
CA GLY A 160 -2.36 -15.74 -4.04
C GLY A 160 -2.24 -16.54 -2.73
N GLN A 161 -2.43 -15.91 -1.56
CA GLN A 161 -2.44 -16.62 -0.27
C GLN A 161 -3.85 -17.10 0.12
N GLN A 162 -3.94 -18.17 0.91
CA GLN A 162 -5.21 -18.71 1.43
C GLN A 162 -6.08 -17.68 2.18
N GLN A 163 -5.47 -16.60 2.71
CA GLN A 163 -6.18 -15.49 3.33
C GLN A 163 -7.11 -14.77 2.34
N MET A 164 -6.69 -14.63 1.08
CA MET A 164 -7.54 -14.12 0.00
C MET A 164 -8.63 -15.11 -0.39
N GLU A 165 -8.30 -16.40 -0.51
CA GLU A 165 -9.27 -17.44 -0.90
C GLU A 165 -10.44 -17.53 0.08
N LYS A 166 -10.18 -17.34 1.39
CA LYS A 166 -11.21 -17.30 2.43
C LYS A 166 -12.06 -16.02 2.35
N HIS A 167 -11.45 -14.88 2.01
CA HIS A 167 -12.17 -13.60 1.86
C HIS A 167 -13.12 -13.61 0.65
N GLY A 168 -12.77 -14.29 -0.45
CA GLY A 168 -13.64 -14.41 -1.64
C GLY A 168 -15.04 -15.01 -1.38
N LYS A 169 -15.33 -15.42 -0.14
CA LYS A 169 -16.62 -15.96 0.32
C LYS A 169 -17.37 -15.03 1.31
N THR A 170 -16.88 -13.82 1.59
CA THR A 170 -17.46 -12.92 2.60
C THR A 170 -17.54 -11.46 2.11
N ASP A 171 -18.54 -10.70 2.55
CA ASP A 171 -18.64 -9.24 2.33
C ASP A 171 -17.83 -8.40 3.36
N GLN A 172 -16.98 -9.03 4.19
CA GLN A 172 -16.17 -8.33 5.20
C GLN A 172 -14.90 -7.75 4.58
N PRO A 173 -14.26 -6.71 5.17
CA PRO A 173 -12.99 -6.18 4.67
C PRO A 173 -11.87 -7.23 4.67
N LEU A 174 -10.99 -7.20 3.67
CA LEU A 174 -9.76 -8.01 3.68
C LEU A 174 -8.80 -7.40 4.71
N ILE A 175 -8.39 -8.17 5.72
CA ILE A 175 -7.45 -7.71 6.75
C ILE A 175 -6.08 -8.31 6.48
N VAL A 176 -5.12 -7.47 6.15
CA VAL A 176 -3.73 -7.84 5.91
C VAL A 176 -2.88 -7.41 7.08
N LYS A 177 -2.39 -8.38 7.85
CA LYS A 177 -1.46 -8.14 8.96
C LYS A 177 -0.06 -8.54 8.56
N ARG A 178 0.95 -7.95 9.21
CA ARG A 178 2.30 -8.53 9.18
C ARG A 178 2.19 -9.96 9.67
N TYR A 179 2.78 -10.91 8.95
CA TYR A 179 2.97 -12.26 9.48
C TYR A 179 3.85 -12.12 10.73
N GLN A 180 3.24 -12.12 11.91
CA GLN A 180 3.96 -12.48 13.11
C GLN A 180 4.32 -13.94 12.89
N SER A 181 5.61 -14.25 12.81
CA SER A 181 6.05 -15.58 13.15
C SER A 181 5.28 -15.96 14.41
N HIS A 182 4.71 -17.15 14.42
CA HIS A 182 4.36 -17.78 15.67
C HIS A 182 5.71 -17.89 16.40
N ASP A 183 6.07 -16.85 17.15
CA ASP A 183 7.14 -16.92 18.10
C ASP A 183 6.63 -17.94 19.10
N ASN A 184 7.10 -19.17 18.93
CA ASN A 184 7.27 -20.07 20.04
C ASN A 184 8.27 -19.40 20.97
N ASP A 185 7.82 -18.36 21.67
CA ASP A 185 8.34 -18.06 22.98
C ASP A 185 7.95 -19.27 23.82
N HIS A 186 8.82 -20.28 23.75
CA HIS A 186 9.18 -21.00 24.95
C HIS A 186 9.48 -19.92 25.98
N HIS A 187 8.47 -19.62 26.80
CA HIS A 187 8.68 -19.29 28.18
C HIS A 187 9.64 -20.36 28.70
N ASN A 188 10.94 -20.05 28.66
CA ASN A 188 11.90 -20.66 29.53
C ASN A 188 11.48 -20.22 30.92
N ASN A 189 10.65 -21.09 31.50
CA ASN A 189 10.38 -21.21 32.90
C ASN A 189 11.73 -21.29 33.62
N CYS A 190 12.26 -20.14 33.99
CA CYS A 190 13.30 -20.01 34.99
C CYS A 190 12.66 -19.52 36.29
N ASP A 191 11.70 -20.28 36.80
CA ASP A 191 11.32 -20.26 38.21
C ASP A 191 11.56 -21.66 38.78
N HIS A 192 12.78 -21.86 39.27
CA HIS A 192 13.08 -22.73 40.40
C HIS A 192 14.48 -22.37 40.93
N ASP A 193 14.54 -21.38 41.82
CA ASP A 193 15.52 -21.45 42.91
C ASP A 193 14.75 -21.52 44.24
N ASN A 194 14.81 -22.72 44.80
CA ASN A 194 14.11 -23.14 45.99
C ASN A 194 14.97 -22.70 47.18
N THR A 195 14.70 -21.51 47.73
CA THR A 195 15.41 -20.97 48.90
C THR A 195 15.09 -21.80 50.14
N THR A 196 15.88 -22.85 50.37
CA THR A 196 15.89 -23.60 51.62
C THR A 196 16.82 -22.89 52.59
N THR A 197 16.24 -22.07 53.47
CA THR A 197 16.92 -21.51 54.64
C THR A 197 17.34 -22.65 55.57
N THR A 198 18.59 -23.08 55.45
CA THR A 198 19.24 -24.00 56.40
C THR A 198 19.99 -23.16 57.45
N THR A 199 19.45 -23.13 58.66
CA THR A 199 20.06 -22.54 59.85
C THR A 199 21.35 -23.31 60.19
N ARG A 200 22.52 -22.67 60.08
CA ARG A 200 23.77 -23.17 60.67
C ARG A 200 23.96 -22.53 62.05
N THR A 201 23.79 -23.35 63.08
CA THR A 201 24.28 -23.07 64.44
C THR A 201 25.80 -23.17 64.44
N THR A 202 26.49 -22.06 64.67
CA THR A 202 27.91 -22.06 65.02
C THR A 202 28.05 -21.58 66.46
N THR A 203 28.40 -22.52 67.33
CA THR A 203 28.85 -22.28 68.70
C THR A 203 30.18 -21.51 68.69
N MET A 204 30.26 -20.39 69.40
CA MET A 204 31.53 -19.81 69.84
C MET A 204 31.54 -19.72 71.36
N THR A 205 32.35 -20.58 71.98
CA THR A 205 32.79 -20.49 73.37
C THR A 205 34.21 -19.95 73.33
N ILE A 206 34.48 -18.79 73.93
CA ILE A 206 35.83 -18.46 74.44
C ILE A 206 35.68 -17.69 75.77
N LYS A 207 36.55 -18.10 76.69
CA LYS A 207 36.79 -17.76 78.10
C LYS A 207 36.63 -16.30 78.52
#